data_AF-A0A7R7CL41-F1
#
_entry.id   AF-A0A7R7CL41-F1
#
_cell.length_a   1.000
_cell.length_b   1.000
_cell.length_c   1.000
_cell.angle_alpha   90.00
_cell.angle_beta   90.00
_cell.angle_gamma   90.00
#
_symmetry.space_group_name_H-M   'P 1'
#
loop_
_entity.id
_entity.type
_entity.pdbx_description
1 polymer ?
#
loop_
_entity_poly.entity_id
_entity_poly.type
_entity_poly.pdbx_seq_one_letter_code
_entity_poly.pdbx_strand_id
1 'polypeptide(L)'
;MADVDTIPKIRCDNCGLIAEKHKGQFDKSYSKPRIWGSCRMEGGRSTDSYGGKGRLDFADLCPQCANAAADAAAEALKARREDNGK
;
A
#
# COMPACT_ATOMS: atom_id res chain seq x y z
N MET A 1 9.15 26.92 -28.59
CA MET A 1 9.48 26.24 -27.32
C MET A 1 8.87 24.86 -27.42
N ALA A 2 9.65 23.79 -27.22
CA ALA A 2 9.10 22.44 -27.21
C ALA A 2 8.41 22.23 -25.86
N ASP A 3 7.13 21.86 -25.87
CA ASP A 3 6.42 21.48 -24.65
C ASP A 3 7.01 20.16 -24.15
N VAL A 4 7.66 20.21 -22.98
CA VAL A 4 8.19 19.02 -22.31
C VAL A 4 7.08 18.48 -21.42
N ASP A 5 6.38 17.46 -21.89
CA ASP A 5 5.41 16.72 -21.09
C ASP A 5 6.14 15.97 -19.96
N THR A 6 6.15 16.55 -18.76
CA THR A 6 6.72 15.92 -17.56
C THR A 6 5.66 15.07 -16.87
N ILE A 7 5.79 13.75 -16.95
CA ILE A 7 4.87 12.80 -16.28
C ILE A 7 5.32 12.62 -14.81
N PRO A 8 4.45 12.89 -13.82
CA PRO A 8 4.77 12.69 -12.43
C PRO A 8 4.93 11.19 -12.11
N LYS A 9 5.88 10.89 -11.22
CA LYS A 9 6.17 9.52 -10.77
C LYS A 9 5.52 9.25 -9.42
N ILE A 10 5.36 7.97 -9.11
CA ILE A 10 4.89 7.44 -7.83
C ILE A 10 5.97 6.48 -7.29
N ARG A 11 6.12 6.41 -5.96
CA ARG A 11 7.12 5.56 -5.29
C ARG A 11 6.41 4.63 -4.31
N CYS A 12 6.81 3.37 -4.27
CA CYS A 12 6.29 2.38 -3.32
C CYS A 12 6.82 2.68 -1.90
N ASP A 13 5.92 2.75 -0.92
CA ASP A 13 6.24 3.04 0.47
C ASP A 13 7.09 1.95 1.14
N ASN A 14 6.99 0.71 0.63
CA ASN A 14 7.72 -0.44 1.19
C ASN A 14 9.08 -0.69 0.51
N CYS A 15 9.09 -0.97 -0.79
CA CYS A 15 10.32 -1.35 -1.51
C CYS A 15 10.98 -0.21 -2.30
N GLY A 16 10.35 0.96 -2.37
CA GLY A 16 10.89 2.11 -3.10
C GLY A 16 10.80 2.04 -4.62
N LEU A 17 10.14 1.02 -5.20
CA LEU A 17 9.90 0.94 -6.65
C LEU A 17 9.24 2.22 -7.16
N ILE A 18 9.75 2.77 -8.27
CA ILE A 18 9.23 3.98 -8.89
C ILE A 18 8.50 3.61 -10.19
N ALA A 19 7.30 4.14 -10.39
CA ALA A 19 6.54 4.01 -11.63
C ALA A 19 5.99 5.37 -12.07
N GLU A 20 5.59 5.48 -13.33
CA GLU A 20 4.92 6.68 -13.85
C GLU A 20 3.42 6.65 -13.51
N LYS A 21 2.84 7.81 -13.21
CA LYS A 21 1.41 7.95 -13.02
C LYS A 21 0.70 7.93 -14.38
N HIS A 22 -0.55 7.46 -14.40
CA HIS A 22 -1.35 7.46 -15.61
C HIS A 22 -2.08 8.79 -15.74
N LYS A 23 -2.03 9.39 -16.94
CA LYS A 23 -2.85 10.55 -17.29
C LYS A 23 -4.27 10.07 -17.61
N GLY A 24 -5.26 10.69 -17.01
CA GLY A 24 -6.66 10.42 -17.34
C GLY A 24 -6.97 10.79 -18.79
N GLN A 25 -7.87 10.03 -19.42
CA GLN A 25 -8.30 10.29 -20.81
C GLN A 25 -9.23 11.51 -20.90
N PHE A 26 -10.09 11.70 -19.88
CA PHE A 26 -11.08 12.79 -19.82
C PHE A 26 -10.70 13.89 -18.82
N ASP A 27 -9.99 13.51 -17.76
CA ASP A 27 -9.45 14.43 -16.77
C ASP A 27 -7.93 14.52 -17.00
N LYS A 28 -7.40 15.75 -17.13
CA LYS A 28 -5.95 15.98 -17.29
C LYS A 28 -5.16 15.69 -15.99
N SER A 29 -5.82 15.19 -14.96
CA SER A 29 -5.19 14.74 -13.72
C SER A 29 -4.37 13.45 -13.91
N TYR A 30 -3.29 13.36 -13.13
CA TYR A 30 -2.46 12.16 -13.06
C TYR A 30 -2.89 11.31 -11.86
N SER A 31 -3.20 10.04 -12.10
CA SER A 31 -3.62 9.09 -11.06
C SER A 31 -2.59 7.96 -10.90
N LYS A 32 -2.61 7.31 -9.72
CA LYS A 32 -1.76 6.14 -9.49
C LYS A 32 -2.09 5.01 -10.48
N PRO A 33 -1.13 4.17 -10.86
CA PRO A 33 -1.43 3.03 -11.72
C PRO A 33 -2.49 2.12 -11.12
N ARG A 34 -3.36 1.57 -11.97
CA ARG A 34 -4.56 0.82 -11.56
C ARG A 34 -4.26 -0.39 -10.65
N ILE A 35 -3.07 -0.97 -10.82
CA ILE A 35 -2.61 -2.16 -10.09
C ILE A 35 -1.88 -1.83 -8.77
N TRP A 36 -1.68 -0.55 -8.45
CA TRP A 36 -1.07 -0.15 -7.19
C TRP A 36 -2.06 -0.26 -6.04
N GLY A 37 -1.63 -0.92 -4.98
CA GLY A 37 -2.41 -1.14 -3.77
C GLY A 37 -2.20 -0.05 -2.73
N SER A 38 -2.94 -0.20 -1.64
CA SER A 38 -2.78 0.54 -0.39
C SER A 38 -3.11 -0.41 0.75
N CYS A 39 -2.46 -0.28 1.90
CA CYS A 39 -2.71 -1.12 3.06
C CYS A 39 -2.87 -0.22 4.29
N ARG A 40 -4.06 -0.21 4.87
CA ARG A 40 -4.35 0.48 6.13
C ARG A 40 -4.93 -0.52 7.12
N MET A 41 -4.25 -0.69 8.25
CA MET A 41 -4.66 -1.54 9.35
C MET A 41 -4.53 -0.76 10.66
N GLU A 42 -5.59 -0.80 11.46
CA GLU A 42 -5.65 -0.20 12.79
C GLU A 42 -5.90 -1.33 13.80
N GLY A 43 -5.01 -1.51 14.76
CA GLY A 43 -5.08 -2.56 15.77
C GLY A 43 -5.53 -2.03 17.12
N GLY A 44 -6.29 -2.82 17.88
CA GLY A 44 -6.77 -2.46 19.21
C GLY A 44 -5.76 -2.68 20.35
N ARG A 45 -4.48 -2.98 20.06
CA ARG A 45 -3.46 -3.15 21.12
C ARG A 45 -3.19 -1.78 21.74
N SER A 46 -3.53 -1.62 23.02
CA SER A 46 -3.17 -0.46 23.82
C SER A 46 -1.66 -0.23 23.72
N THR A 47 -1.29 0.94 23.22
CA THR A 47 0.09 1.43 23.12
C THR A 47 0.57 1.82 24.50
N ASP A 48 0.71 0.86 25.41
CA ASP A 48 1.40 1.09 26.66
C ASP A 48 2.90 1.16 26.36
N SER A 49 3.38 2.39 26.22
CA SER A 49 4.79 2.80 26.38
C SER A 49 5.81 2.13 25.43
N TYR A 50 6.47 2.93 24.59
CA TYR A 50 7.56 2.55 23.66
C TYR A 50 7.18 1.92 22.31
N GLY A 51 6.64 2.76 21.40
CA GLY A 51 6.92 2.60 19.96
C GLY A 51 6.15 1.52 19.20
N GLY A 52 5.15 0.88 19.81
CA GLY A 52 4.22 0.02 19.08
C GLY A 52 3.42 0.84 18.06
N LYS A 53 3.61 0.59 16.76
CA LYS A 53 2.77 1.19 15.72
C LYS A 53 1.36 0.60 15.84
N GLY A 54 0.45 1.31 16.52
CA GLY A 54 -0.98 0.97 16.58
C GLY A 54 -1.69 1.07 15.22
N ARG A 55 -1.00 1.59 14.21
CA ARG A 55 -1.48 1.75 12.84
C ARG A 55 -0.37 1.41 11.85
N LEU A 56 -0.71 0.60 10.86
CA LEU A 56 0.09 0.34 9.68
C LEU A 56 -0.63 1.04 8.51
N ASP A 57 0.04 2.01 7.90
CA ASP A 57 -0.54 2.84 6.83
C ASP A 57 0.47 2.99 5.69
N PHE A 58 0.17 2.29 4.60
CA PHE A 58 0.87 2.38 3.32
C PHE A 58 -0.11 2.90 2.28
N ALA A 59 0.13 4.12 1.80
CA ALA A 59 -0.75 4.78 0.83
C ALA A 59 -0.51 4.23 -0.57
N ASP A 60 0.76 3.96 -0.89
CA ASP A 60 1.20 3.58 -2.22
C ASP A 60 2.07 2.31 -2.17
N LEU A 61 1.49 1.17 -2.53
CA LEU A 61 2.20 -0.10 -2.67
C LEU A 61 2.25 -0.54 -4.13
N CYS A 62 3.45 -0.92 -4.59
CA CYS A 62 3.57 -1.60 -5.87
C CYS A 62 2.83 -2.95 -5.83
N PRO A 63 2.44 -3.52 -6.98
CA PRO A 63 1.67 -4.76 -7.04
C PRO A 63 2.30 -5.91 -6.24
N GLN A 64 3.62 -6.02 -6.28
CA GLN A 64 4.35 -7.06 -5.54
C GLN A 64 4.22 -6.90 -4.02
N CYS A 65 4.43 -5.68 -3.50
CA CYS A 65 4.30 -5.42 -2.08
C CYS A 65 2.85 -5.46 -1.59
N ALA A 66 1.90 -5.05 -2.44
CA ALA A 66 0.48 -5.15 -2.15
C ALA A 66 0.04 -6.62 -2.01
N ASN A 67 0.46 -7.48 -2.94
CA ASN A 67 0.19 -8.92 -2.88
C ASN A 67 0.86 -9.57 -1.66
N ALA A 68 2.14 -9.28 -1.42
CA ALA A 68 2.85 -9.80 -0.25
C ALA A 68 2.18 -9.40 1.08
N ALA A 69 1.69 -8.17 1.18
CA ALA A 69 0.94 -7.71 2.36
C ALA A 69 -0.40 -8.45 2.52
N ALA A 70 -1.11 -8.70 1.41
CA ALA A 70 -2.36 -9.45 1.42
C ALA A 70 -2.14 -10.92 1.84
N ASP A 71 -1.11 -11.57 1.30
CA ASP A 71 -0.76 -12.96 1.61
C ASP A 71 -0.36 -13.10 3.09
N ALA A 72 0.51 -12.21 3.58
CA ALA A 72 0.93 -12.21 4.98
C ALA A 72 -0.25 -11.96 5.94
N ALA A 73 -1.17 -11.06 5.59
CA ALA A 73 -2.38 -10.83 6.38
C ALA A 73 -3.31 -12.05 6.38
N ALA A 74 -3.50 -12.69 5.23
CA ALA A 74 -4.33 -13.89 5.10
C ALA A 74 -3.76 -15.06 5.92
N GLU A 75 -2.44 -15.28 5.86
CA GLU A 75 -1.74 -16.31 6.65
C GLU A 75 -1.89 -16.07 8.16
N ALA A 76 -1.63 -14.83 8.62
CA ALA A 76 -1.77 -14.48 10.02
C ALA A 76 -3.22 -14.65 10.53
N LEU A 77 -4.21 -14.27 9.73
CA LEU A 77 -5.63 -14.44 10.09
C LEU A 77 -6.05 -15.91 10.09
N LYS A 78 -5.50 -16.73 9.19
CA LYS A 78 -5.74 -18.17 9.17
C LYS A 78 -5.21 -18.84 10.44
N ALA A 79 -3.97 -18.56 10.82
CA ALA A 79 -3.37 -19.08 12.06
C ALA A 79 -4.22 -18.74 13.30
N ARG A 80 -4.72 -17.50 13.38
CA ARG A 80 -5.60 -17.08 14.50
C ARG A 80 -6.94 -17.81 14.56
N ARG A 81 -7.49 -18.25 13.42
CA ARG A 81 -8.72 -19.06 13.40
C ARG A 81 -8.46 -20.48 13.90
N GLU A 82 -7.33 -21.06 13.53
CA GLU A 82 -6.93 -22.39 13.96
C GLU A 82 -6.61 -22.43 15.46
N ASP A 83 -6.03 -21.35 16.02
CA ASP A 83 -5.75 -21.22 17.45
C ASP A 83 -7.03 -21.07 18.32
N ASN A 84 -8.07 -20.40 17.83
CA ASN A 84 -9.33 -20.18 18.55
C ASN A 84 -10.36 -21.32 18.34
N GLY A 85 -10.06 -22.30 17.49
CA GLY A 85 -10.93 -23.42 17.14
C GLY A 85 -10.63 -24.72 17.91
N LYS A 86 -9.78 -24.66 18.94
CA LYS A 86 -9.53 -25.73 19.93
C LYS A 86 -10.02 -25.27 21.30
#